data_AF-A0A922FFQ1-F1
#
_entry.id   AF-A0A922FFQ1-F1
#
_cell.length_a   1.000
_cell.length_b   1.000
_cell.length_c   1.000
_cell.angle_alpha   90.00
_cell.angle_beta   90.00
_cell.angle_gamma   90.00
#
_symmetry.space_group_name_H-M   'P 1'
#
loop_
_entity.id
_entity.type
_entity.pdbx_description
1 polymer ?
#
loop_
_entity_poly.entity_id
_entity_poly.type
_entity_poly.pdbx_seq_one_letter_code
_entity_poly.pdbx_strand_id
1 'polypeptide(L)'
;MVPFCLRWLQALIPVKLGQRQLGLDRFYILLDFVRSKLMTKEQEGVSVNIWKQREIFVINAIIGHHLSNKEFSVCLDLIQHLLGPDSSNPILLSKLGYIQMQTGDLESAKSSFNRVEALMKEGKSDELLSEIEFKNLVNRNKAMVYMVGKDYVSAVRELEECIERDPMDVVAINNKALCLMYLRDLPDSIKVLENALERVPTVALNETVVVNLCSMYELAYVNHSDIKRTLSSWIARVAPDDFDSSCTRI
;
A
#
# COMPACT_ATOMS: atom_id res chain seq x y z
N MET A 1 15.35 -29.87 -4.07
CA MET A 1 14.86 -28.58 -4.63
C MET A 1 14.81 -27.55 -3.51
N VAL A 2 15.42 -26.37 -3.67
CA VAL A 2 15.23 -25.26 -2.72
C VAL A 2 13.78 -24.77 -2.85
N PRO A 3 13.03 -24.52 -1.76
CA PRO A 3 11.69 -23.91 -1.80
C PRO A 3 11.69 -22.45 -2.31
N PHE A 4 10.56 -21.96 -2.81
CA PHE A 4 10.41 -20.56 -3.23
C PHE A 4 10.61 -19.59 -2.06
N CYS A 5 10.03 -19.90 -0.89
CA CYS A 5 10.11 -19.06 0.30
C CYS A 5 11.56 -18.82 0.77
N LEU A 6 12.45 -19.82 0.65
CA LEU A 6 13.86 -19.64 1.01
C LEU A 6 14.59 -18.71 0.04
N ARG A 7 14.27 -18.76 -1.26
CA ARG A 7 14.84 -17.82 -2.23
C ARG A 7 14.33 -16.41 -2.02
N TRP A 8 13.07 -16.28 -1.66
CA TRP A 8 12.48 -15.01 -1.27
C TRP A 8 13.19 -14.40 -0.07
N LEU A 9 13.37 -15.18 1.01
CA LEU A 9 14.12 -14.73 2.19
C LEU A 9 15.55 -14.35 1.85
N GLN A 10 16.21 -15.11 0.97
CA GLN A 10 17.56 -14.80 0.51
C GLN A 10 17.64 -13.42 -0.17
N ALA A 11 16.60 -13.00 -0.90
CA ALA A 11 16.52 -11.67 -1.50
C ALA A 11 16.09 -10.57 -0.50
N LEU A 12 15.17 -10.89 0.42
CA LEU A 12 14.62 -9.94 1.39
C LEU A 12 15.61 -9.54 2.49
N ILE A 13 16.39 -10.50 3.02
CA ILE A 13 17.29 -10.27 4.17
C ILE A 13 18.29 -9.13 3.91
N PRO A 14 19.02 -9.09 2.79
CA PRO A 14 19.93 -7.98 2.52
C PRO A 14 19.25 -6.62 2.52
N VAL A 15 18.03 -6.51 1.98
CA VAL A 15 17.28 -5.24 1.99
C VAL A 15 16.97 -4.80 3.42
N LYS A 16 16.51 -5.72 4.27
CA LYS A 16 16.23 -5.43 5.69
C LYS A 16 17.48 -5.08 6.49
N LEU A 17 18.66 -5.55 6.07
CA LEU A 17 19.95 -5.18 6.63
C LEU A 17 20.55 -3.89 6.04
N GLY A 18 19.81 -3.16 5.20
CA GLY A 18 20.28 -1.94 4.54
C GLY A 18 21.21 -2.18 3.34
N GLN A 19 21.48 -3.44 2.97
CA GLN A 19 22.27 -3.80 1.79
C GLN A 19 21.40 -3.82 0.54
N ARG A 20 20.97 -2.63 0.13
CA ARG A 20 19.99 -2.41 -0.95
C ARG A 20 20.40 -3.09 -2.27
N GLN A 21 21.59 -2.79 -2.78
CA GLN A 21 22.04 -3.26 -4.09
C GLN A 21 22.04 -4.79 -4.16
N LEU A 22 22.64 -5.44 -3.16
CA LEU A 22 22.66 -6.90 -3.05
C LEU A 22 21.25 -7.50 -2.98
N GLY A 23 20.33 -6.85 -2.27
CA GLY A 23 18.94 -7.29 -2.18
C GLY A 23 18.21 -7.19 -3.52
N LEU A 24 18.34 -6.06 -4.21
CA LEU A 24 17.75 -5.85 -5.54
C LEU A 24 18.31 -6.84 -6.56
N ASP A 25 19.63 -7.05 -6.59
CA ASP A 25 20.25 -8.03 -7.48
C ASP A 25 19.65 -9.43 -7.27
N ARG A 26 19.47 -9.83 -6.01
CA ARG A 26 18.85 -11.12 -5.67
C ARG A 26 17.37 -11.18 -6.05
N PHE A 27 16.62 -10.08 -5.94
CA PHE A 27 15.24 -10.03 -6.42
C PHE A 27 15.15 -10.18 -7.94
N TYR A 28 16.04 -9.53 -8.70
CA TYR A 28 16.10 -9.69 -10.16
C TYR A 28 16.53 -11.10 -10.58
N ILE A 29 17.49 -11.71 -9.88
CA ILE A 29 17.86 -13.13 -10.08
C ILE A 29 16.66 -14.05 -9.78
N LEU A 30 15.90 -13.76 -8.72
CA LEU A 30 14.69 -14.51 -8.40
C LEU A 30 13.60 -14.33 -9.47
N LEU A 31 13.46 -13.13 -10.01
CA LEU A 31 12.52 -12.84 -11.10
C LEU A 31 12.89 -13.63 -12.36
N ASP A 32 14.17 -13.63 -12.75
CA ASP A 32 14.67 -14.43 -13.88
C ASP A 32 14.42 -15.93 -13.66
N PHE A 33 14.67 -16.43 -12.46
CA PHE A 33 14.33 -17.80 -12.09
C PHE A 33 12.82 -18.10 -12.24
N VAL A 34 11.94 -17.21 -11.78
CA VAL A 34 10.49 -17.38 -11.93
C VAL A 34 10.08 -17.40 -13.41
N ARG A 35 10.62 -16.48 -14.22
CA ARG A 35 10.34 -16.39 -15.66
C ARG A 35 10.81 -17.62 -16.42
N SER A 36 12.01 -18.12 -16.14
CA SER A 36 12.50 -19.37 -16.75
C SER A 36 11.56 -20.55 -16.46
N LYS A 37 10.97 -20.60 -15.26
CA LYS A 37 9.99 -21.64 -14.89
C LYS A 37 8.65 -21.48 -15.61
N LEU A 38 8.22 -20.26 -15.90
CA LEU A 38 7.04 -20.02 -16.74
C LEU A 38 7.26 -20.53 -18.16
N MET A 39 8.39 -20.20 -18.78
CA MET A 39 8.74 -20.65 -20.14
C MET A 39 8.84 -22.18 -20.25
N THR A 40 9.31 -22.87 -19.21
CA THR A 40 9.50 -24.33 -19.24
C THR A 40 8.20 -25.11 -18.99
N LYS A 41 7.19 -24.50 -18.34
CA LYS A 41 6.02 -25.19 -17.78
C LYS A 41 4.71 -24.94 -18.54
N GLU A 42 4.77 -24.41 -19.76
CA GLU A 42 3.61 -24.02 -20.57
C GLU A 42 2.54 -25.12 -20.76
N GLN A 43 2.84 -26.40 -20.47
CA GLN A 43 1.93 -27.53 -20.67
C GLN A 43 1.19 -28.03 -19.40
N GLU A 44 1.47 -27.51 -18.20
CA GLU A 44 0.81 -27.94 -16.95
C GLU A 44 0.01 -26.80 -16.28
N GLY A 45 -1.28 -26.64 -16.65
CA GLY A 45 -2.10 -25.46 -16.34
C GLY A 45 -2.13 -24.97 -14.88
N VAL A 46 -2.23 -25.85 -13.88
CA VAL A 46 -2.25 -25.44 -12.45
C VAL A 46 -0.88 -24.95 -11.97
N SER A 47 0.20 -25.54 -12.49
CA SER A 47 1.58 -25.17 -12.21
C SER A 47 1.85 -23.74 -12.70
N VAL A 48 1.37 -23.41 -13.90
CA VAL A 48 1.57 -22.10 -14.56
C VAL A 48 0.93 -20.96 -13.76
N ASN A 49 -0.31 -21.12 -13.27
CA ASN A 49 -0.98 -20.07 -12.49
C ASN A 49 -0.22 -19.71 -11.21
N ILE A 50 0.33 -20.70 -10.51
CA ILE A 50 1.14 -20.47 -9.31
C ILE A 50 2.40 -19.67 -9.65
N TRP A 51 3.07 -19.98 -10.77
CA TRP A 51 4.26 -19.22 -11.18
C TRP A 51 3.93 -17.81 -11.66
N LYS A 52 2.76 -17.59 -12.30
CA LYS A 52 2.28 -16.24 -12.63
C LYS A 52 2.01 -15.42 -11.38
N GLN A 53 1.36 -16.00 -10.36
CA GLN A 53 1.17 -15.34 -9.07
C GLN A 53 2.51 -15.00 -8.40
N ARG A 54 3.50 -15.90 -8.46
CA ARG A 54 4.85 -15.63 -7.96
C ARG A 54 5.56 -14.53 -8.73
N GLU A 55 5.38 -14.47 -10.06
CA GLU A 55 5.94 -13.38 -10.87
C GLU A 55 5.35 -12.03 -10.45
N ILE A 56 4.03 -11.95 -10.37
CA ILE A 56 3.32 -10.74 -9.89
C ILE A 56 3.81 -10.36 -8.50
N PHE A 57 3.98 -11.32 -7.60
CA PHE A 57 4.47 -11.09 -6.25
C PHE A 57 5.89 -10.52 -6.22
N VAL A 58 6.82 -11.12 -6.97
CA VAL A 58 8.22 -10.66 -7.05
C VAL A 58 8.32 -9.30 -7.70
N ILE A 59 7.61 -9.05 -8.80
CA ILE A 59 7.62 -7.74 -9.47
C ILE A 59 7.04 -6.66 -8.55
N ASN A 60 5.95 -6.93 -7.83
CA ASN A 60 5.40 -5.97 -6.86
C ASN A 60 6.42 -5.61 -5.76
N ALA A 61 7.24 -6.58 -5.32
CA ALA A 61 8.30 -6.33 -4.36
C ALA A 61 9.38 -5.40 -4.91
N ILE A 62 9.83 -5.69 -6.13
CA ILE A 62 10.81 -4.88 -6.87
C ILE A 62 10.28 -3.46 -7.07
N ILE A 63 9.03 -3.31 -7.51
CA ILE A 63 8.35 -2.00 -7.62
C ILE A 63 8.37 -1.29 -6.26
N GLY A 64 8.01 -1.96 -5.17
CA GLY A 64 8.04 -1.36 -3.83
C GLY A 64 9.42 -0.82 -3.43
N HIS A 65 10.49 -1.55 -3.77
CA HIS A 65 11.87 -1.10 -3.51
C HIS A 65 12.31 0.07 -4.41
N HIS A 66 11.92 0.11 -5.68
CA HIS A 66 12.21 1.25 -6.55
C HIS A 66 11.38 2.49 -6.14
N LEU A 67 10.11 2.28 -5.76
CA LEU A 67 9.21 3.34 -5.31
C LEU A 67 9.73 4.05 -4.07
N SER A 68 10.22 3.31 -3.07
CA SER A 68 10.80 3.90 -1.86
C SER A 68 12.06 4.73 -2.14
N ASN A 69 12.74 4.46 -3.25
CA ASN A 69 13.91 5.21 -3.72
C ASN A 69 13.57 6.25 -4.81
N LYS A 70 12.29 6.47 -5.10
CA LYS A 70 11.80 7.43 -6.10
C LYS A 70 12.29 7.14 -7.53
N GLU A 71 12.59 5.89 -7.85
CA GLU A 71 13.01 5.44 -9.17
C GLU A 71 11.78 5.13 -10.04
N PHE A 72 11.02 6.17 -10.37
CA PHE A 72 9.68 6.02 -10.95
C PHE A 72 9.66 5.47 -12.39
N SER A 73 10.70 5.70 -13.18
CA SER A 73 10.80 5.17 -14.55
C SER A 73 10.72 3.65 -14.57
N VAL A 74 11.54 3.00 -13.74
CA VAL A 74 11.56 1.54 -13.60
C VAL A 74 10.24 1.03 -13.05
N CYS A 75 9.63 1.73 -12.10
CA CYS A 75 8.30 1.38 -11.58
C CYS A 75 7.22 1.38 -12.67
N LEU A 76 7.23 2.39 -13.55
CA LEU A 76 6.29 2.51 -14.67
C LEU A 76 6.49 1.37 -15.68
N ASP A 77 7.73 1.06 -16.05
CA ASP A 77 8.03 -0.03 -16.97
C ASP A 77 7.58 -1.39 -16.42
N LEU A 78 7.87 -1.65 -15.13
CA LEU A 78 7.50 -2.89 -14.46
C LEU A 78 5.98 -3.05 -14.29
N ILE A 79 5.26 -2.00 -13.90
CA ILE A 79 3.80 -2.08 -13.71
C ILE A 79 3.09 -2.19 -15.06
N GLN A 80 3.58 -1.53 -16.12
CA GLN A 80 3.05 -1.66 -17.48
C GLN A 80 3.29 -3.07 -18.03
N HIS A 81 4.46 -3.66 -17.76
CA HIS A 81 4.72 -5.06 -18.09
C HIS A 81 3.74 -6.01 -17.38
N LEU A 82 3.37 -5.75 -16.13
CA LEU A 82 2.37 -6.56 -15.40
C LEU A 82 0.95 -6.39 -15.94
N LEU A 83 0.59 -5.20 -16.40
CA LEU A 83 -0.70 -4.93 -17.01
C LEU A 83 -0.80 -5.55 -18.41
N GLY A 84 0.27 -5.58 -19.20
CA GLY A 84 0.19 -6.06 -20.58
C GLY A 84 -0.91 -5.35 -21.40
N PRO A 85 -1.28 -5.89 -22.58
CA PRO A 85 -2.26 -5.26 -23.46
C PRO A 85 -3.70 -5.28 -22.93
N ASP A 86 -4.07 -6.36 -22.22
CA ASP A 86 -5.48 -6.69 -21.92
C ASP A 86 -5.82 -6.73 -20.41
N SER A 87 -4.90 -6.41 -19.50
CA SER A 87 -5.21 -6.57 -18.07
C SER A 87 -6.27 -5.58 -17.60
N SER A 88 -7.35 -6.17 -17.10
CA SER A 88 -8.45 -5.50 -16.41
C SER A 88 -8.28 -5.59 -14.90
N ASN A 89 -7.08 -5.85 -14.38
CA ASN A 89 -6.87 -5.99 -12.94
C ASN A 89 -6.99 -4.61 -12.25
N PRO A 90 -8.04 -4.37 -11.44
CA PRO A 90 -8.30 -3.07 -10.84
C PRO A 90 -7.22 -2.66 -9.82
N ILE A 91 -6.58 -3.63 -9.15
CA ILE A 91 -5.53 -3.39 -8.16
C ILE A 91 -4.26 -2.88 -8.85
N LEU A 92 -3.85 -3.52 -9.95
CA LEU A 92 -2.67 -3.10 -10.72
C LEU A 92 -2.89 -1.74 -11.40
N LEU A 93 -4.09 -1.48 -11.92
CA LEU A 93 -4.46 -0.17 -12.48
C LEU A 93 -4.43 0.93 -11.42
N SER A 94 -4.92 0.65 -10.20
CA SER A 94 -4.85 1.60 -9.09
C SER A 94 -3.40 1.88 -8.69
N LYS A 95 -2.54 0.86 -8.65
CA LYS A 95 -1.10 1.03 -8.40
C LYS A 95 -0.42 1.87 -9.47
N LEU A 96 -0.74 1.66 -10.75
CA LEU A 96 -0.26 2.52 -11.84
C LEU A 96 -0.68 3.97 -11.61
N GLY A 97 -1.95 4.20 -11.27
CA GLY A 97 -2.46 5.53 -10.94
C GLY A 97 -1.66 6.18 -9.78
N TYR A 98 -1.38 5.45 -8.71
CA TYR A 98 -0.57 5.96 -7.60
C TYR A 98 0.87 6.32 -8.02
N ILE A 99 1.52 5.50 -8.85
CA ILE A 99 2.86 5.81 -9.37
C ILE A 99 2.82 7.08 -10.23
N GLN A 100 1.84 7.20 -11.13
CA GLN A 100 1.64 8.38 -11.98
C GLN A 100 1.40 9.65 -11.17
N MET A 101 0.66 9.56 -10.05
CA MET A 101 0.49 10.69 -9.14
C MET A 101 1.81 11.11 -8.50
N GLN A 102 2.64 10.16 -8.08
CA GLN A 102 3.95 10.46 -7.49
C GLN A 102 4.92 11.08 -8.49
N THR A 103 4.80 10.77 -9.79
CA THR A 103 5.56 11.44 -10.86
C THR A 103 5.00 12.81 -11.25
N GLY A 104 3.80 13.17 -10.77
CA GLY A 104 3.12 14.42 -11.10
C GLY A 104 2.26 14.36 -12.37
N ASP A 105 2.10 13.18 -12.99
CA ASP A 105 1.22 12.98 -14.14
C ASP A 105 -0.23 12.74 -13.66
N LEU A 106 -0.90 13.86 -13.34
CA LEU A 106 -2.26 13.84 -12.80
C LEU A 106 -3.31 13.45 -13.84
N GLU A 107 -3.05 13.70 -15.13
CA GLU A 107 -3.98 13.38 -16.21
C GLU A 107 -4.04 11.88 -16.45
N SER A 108 -2.86 11.25 -16.59
CA SER A 108 -2.78 9.79 -16.74
C SER A 108 -3.27 9.08 -15.49
N ALA A 109 -2.96 9.58 -14.29
CA ALA A 109 -3.47 9.00 -13.04
C ALA A 109 -5.00 8.99 -12.98
N LYS A 110 -5.65 10.12 -13.31
CA LYS A 110 -7.11 10.21 -13.38
C LYS A 110 -7.68 9.24 -14.42
N SER A 111 -7.04 9.12 -15.58
CA SER A 111 -7.44 8.16 -16.63
C SER A 111 -7.38 6.71 -16.10
N SER A 112 -6.30 6.34 -15.41
CA SER A 112 -6.13 5.03 -14.78
C SER A 112 -7.23 4.75 -13.75
N PHE A 113 -7.55 5.71 -12.86
CA PHE A 113 -8.62 5.53 -11.88
C PHE A 113 -10.02 5.49 -12.50
N ASN A 114 -10.29 6.29 -13.52
CA ASN A 114 -11.55 6.25 -14.26
C ASN A 114 -11.76 4.89 -14.92
N ARG A 115 -10.69 4.25 -15.41
CA ARG A 115 -10.74 2.88 -15.93
C ARG A 115 -11.10 1.87 -14.84
N VAL A 116 -10.58 2.03 -13.62
CA VAL A 116 -10.96 1.18 -12.46
C VAL A 116 -12.45 1.35 -12.13
N GLU A 117 -12.97 2.57 -12.14
CA GLU A 117 -14.39 2.84 -11.92
C GLU A 117 -15.28 2.25 -13.05
N ALA A 118 -14.82 2.32 -14.30
CA ALA A 118 -15.53 1.71 -15.43
C ALA A 118 -15.63 0.19 -15.28
N LEU A 119 -14.53 -0.48 -14.90
CA LEU A 119 -14.51 -1.93 -14.64
C LEU A 119 -15.50 -2.35 -13.54
N MET A 120 -15.62 -1.54 -12.48
CA MET A 120 -16.62 -1.75 -11.43
C MET A 120 -18.05 -1.66 -11.98
N LYS A 121 -18.35 -0.67 -12.82
CA LYS A 121 -19.69 -0.47 -13.41
C LYS A 121 -20.05 -1.55 -14.42
N GLU A 122 -19.07 -2.06 -15.15
CA GLU A 122 -19.24 -3.16 -16.11
C GLU A 122 -19.52 -4.52 -15.44
N GLY A 123 -19.45 -4.61 -14.10
CA GLY A 123 -19.65 -5.86 -13.38
C GLY A 123 -18.55 -6.89 -13.65
N LYS A 124 -17.42 -6.47 -14.26
CA LYS A 124 -16.21 -7.28 -14.39
C LYS A 124 -15.44 -7.26 -13.07
N SER A 125 -16.10 -7.72 -12.00
CA SER A 125 -15.39 -8.14 -10.81
C SER A 125 -14.66 -9.42 -11.18
N ASP A 126 -13.36 -9.29 -11.46
CA ASP A 126 -12.45 -10.42 -11.38
C ASP A 126 -12.70 -11.13 -10.02
N GLU A 127 -12.57 -12.45 -9.93
CA GLU A 127 -12.76 -13.23 -8.67
C GLU A 127 -11.86 -12.76 -7.49
N LEU A 128 -11.01 -11.76 -7.73
CA LEU A 128 -10.00 -11.21 -6.86
C LEU A 128 -10.53 -10.27 -5.76
N LEU A 129 -11.68 -9.63 -5.95
CA LEU A 129 -12.21 -8.64 -5.00
C LEU A 129 -13.68 -8.88 -4.70
N SER A 130 -14.06 -8.80 -3.42
CA SER A 130 -15.46 -8.66 -3.04
C SER A 130 -16.04 -7.32 -3.52
N GLU A 131 -17.36 -7.25 -3.64
CA GLU A 131 -18.05 -6.03 -4.06
C GLU A 131 -17.70 -4.83 -3.14
N ILE A 132 -17.55 -5.08 -1.84
CA ILE A 132 -17.19 -4.07 -0.85
C ILE A 132 -15.75 -3.59 -1.07
N GLU A 133 -14.79 -4.50 -1.23
CA GLU A 133 -13.39 -4.14 -1.48
C GLU A 133 -13.21 -3.39 -2.79
N PHE A 134 -13.96 -3.73 -3.83
CA PHE A 134 -13.91 -3.02 -5.11
C PHE A 134 -14.48 -1.60 -4.96
N LYS A 135 -15.64 -1.44 -4.30
CA LYS A 135 -16.20 -0.11 -3.99
C LYS A 135 -15.22 0.74 -3.16
N ASN A 136 -14.62 0.16 -2.13
CA ASN A 136 -13.63 0.85 -1.30
C ASN A 136 -12.35 1.20 -2.08
N LEU A 137 -11.91 0.36 -3.02
CA LEU A 137 -10.80 0.70 -3.91
C LEU A 137 -11.12 1.93 -4.77
N VAL A 138 -12.33 1.99 -5.36
CA VAL A 138 -12.76 3.15 -6.17
C VAL A 138 -12.86 4.42 -5.33
N ASN A 139 -13.48 4.36 -4.14
CA ASN A 139 -13.59 5.51 -3.25
C ASN A 139 -12.22 6.00 -2.75
N ARG A 140 -11.29 5.10 -2.42
CA ARG A 140 -9.90 5.46 -2.07
C ARG A 140 -9.17 6.15 -3.22
N ASN A 141 -9.34 5.66 -4.45
CA ASN A 141 -8.77 6.30 -5.64
C ASN A 141 -9.33 7.72 -5.84
N LYS A 142 -10.65 7.91 -5.69
CA LYS A 142 -11.31 9.23 -5.76
C LYS A 142 -10.79 10.18 -4.67
N ALA A 143 -10.73 9.69 -3.43
CA ALA A 143 -10.20 10.45 -2.31
C ALA A 143 -8.76 10.93 -2.58
N MET A 144 -7.92 10.07 -3.16
CA MET A 144 -6.55 10.44 -3.50
C MET A 144 -6.49 11.58 -4.54
N VAL A 145 -7.36 11.54 -5.56
CA VAL A 145 -7.48 12.64 -6.54
C VAL A 145 -7.90 13.94 -5.88
N TYR A 146 -8.88 13.90 -4.96
CA TYR A 146 -9.32 15.07 -4.19
C TYR A 146 -8.23 15.62 -3.27
N MET A 147 -7.47 14.75 -2.60
CA MET A 147 -6.34 15.14 -1.76
C MET A 147 -5.29 15.92 -2.55
N VAL A 148 -4.93 15.47 -3.76
CA VAL A 148 -3.99 16.19 -4.62
C VAL A 148 -4.59 17.49 -5.18
N GLY A 149 -5.91 17.49 -5.43
CA GLY A 149 -6.66 18.71 -5.74
C GLY A 149 -6.83 19.69 -4.57
N LYS A 150 -6.32 19.35 -3.37
CA LYS A 150 -6.52 20.10 -2.11
C LYS A 150 -7.99 20.23 -1.68
N ASP A 151 -8.88 19.41 -2.24
CA ASP A 151 -10.26 19.29 -1.80
C ASP A 151 -10.37 18.23 -0.71
N TYR A 152 -9.88 18.58 0.48
CA TYR A 152 -9.86 17.65 1.61
C TYR A 152 -11.26 17.31 2.12
N VAL A 153 -12.25 18.19 1.94
CA VAL A 153 -13.63 17.96 2.40
C VAL A 153 -14.26 16.84 1.59
N SER A 154 -14.13 16.88 0.26
CA SER A 154 -14.63 15.81 -0.60
C SER A 154 -13.85 14.52 -0.38
N ALA A 155 -12.53 14.59 -0.16
CA ALA A 155 -11.73 13.42 0.20
C ALA A 155 -12.22 12.74 1.49
N VAL A 156 -12.50 13.50 2.55
CA VAL A 156 -13.04 12.96 3.81
C VAL A 156 -14.37 12.26 3.57
N ARG A 157 -15.28 12.83 2.77
CA ARG A 157 -16.57 12.19 2.48
C ARG A 157 -16.39 10.83 1.80
N GLU A 158 -15.55 10.74 0.77
CA GLU A 158 -15.32 9.47 0.07
C GLU A 158 -14.69 8.41 0.99
N LEU A 159 -13.81 8.84 1.91
CA LEU A 159 -13.15 7.96 2.88
C LEU A 159 -14.07 7.55 4.03
N GLU A 160 -14.99 8.41 4.47
CA GLU A 160 -16.02 8.06 5.43
C GLU A 160 -16.87 6.91 4.91
N GLU A 161 -17.30 6.99 3.65
CA GLU A 161 -18.06 5.90 3.03
C GLU A 161 -17.26 4.58 2.95
N CYS A 162 -15.93 4.64 2.82
CA CYS A 162 -15.10 3.44 2.91
C CYS A 162 -15.16 2.81 4.31
N ILE A 163 -15.03 3.65 5.34
CA ILE A 163 -14.99 3.23 6.75
C ILE A 163 -16.36 2.72 7.21
N GLU A 164 -17.45 3.32 6.73
CA GLU A 164 -18.82 2.85 7.00
C GLU A 164 -19.06 1.44 6.42
N ARG A 165 -18.52 1.15 5.23
CA ARG A 165 -18.62 -0.16 4.58
C ARG A 165 -17.68 -1.20 5.19
N ASP A 166 -16.46 -0.79 5.48
CA ASP A 166 -15.43 -1.61 6.11
C ASP A 166 -14.73 -0.83 7.23
N PRO A 167 -15.17 -1.01 8.49
CA PRO A 167 -14.55 -0.35 9.64
C PRO A 167 -13.09 -0.75 9.87
N MET A 168 -12.58 -1.78 9.17
CA MET A 168 -11.21 -2.27 9.27
C MET A 168 -10.29 -1.74 8.15
N ASP A 169 -10.78 -0.89 7.23
CA ASP A 169 -9.95 -0.31 6.16
C ASP A 169 -9.00 0.77 6.71
N VAL A 170 -7.85 0.30 7.21
CA VAL A 170 -6.80 1.15 7.80
C VAL A 170 -6.27 2.18 6.81
N VAL A 171 -6.27 1.87 5.50
CA VAL A 171 -5.84 2.84 4.48
C VAL A 171 -6.82 4.00 4.42
N ALA A 172 -8.13 3.73 4.44
CA ALA A 172 -9.14 4.77 4.45
C ALA A 172 -9.10 5.61 5.74
N ILE A 173 -8.98 4.95 6.90
CA ILE A 173 -8.86 5.59 8.22
C ILE A 173 -7.64 6.53 8.25
N ASN A 174 -6.47 6.03 7.85
CA ASN A 174 -5.24 6.81 7.86
C ASN A 174 -5.32 8.02 6.92
N ASN A 175 -5.87 7.82 5.71
CA ASN A 175 -6.03 8.91 4.76
C ASN A 175 -7.06 9.94 5.25
N LYS A 176 -8.12 9.52 5.96
CA LYS A 176 -9.10 10.43 6.57
C LYS A 176 -8.44 11.31 7.62
N ALA A 177 -7.64 10.71 8.51
CA ALA A 177 -6.88 11.46 9.50
C ALA A 177 -5.94 12.47 8.85
N LEU A 178 -5.19 12.08 7.81
CA LEU A 178 -4.35 13.02 7.06
C LEU A 178 -5.15 14.18 6.46
N CYS A 179 -6.33 13.93 5.90
CA CYS A 179 -7.20 14.99 5.38
C CYS A 179 -7.68 15.94 6.49
N LEU A 180 -8.08 15.43 7.66
CA LEU A 180 -8.46 16.23 8.82
C LEU A 180 -7.29 17.09 9.33
N MET A 181 -6.09 16.52 9.38
CA MET A 181 -4.87 17.26 9.70
C MET A 181 -4.62 18.41 8.71
N TYR A 182 -4.79 18.18 7.39
CA TYR A 182 -4.66 19.25 6.38
C TYR A 182 -5.76 20.32 6.50
N LEU A 183 -6.94 19.95 6.98
CA LEU A 183 -8.03 20.88 7.35
C LEU A 183 -7.77 21.62 8.68
N ARG A 184 -6.64 21.36 9.34
CA ARG A 184 -6.25 21.88 10.67
C ARG A 184 -7.12 21.40 11.82
N ASP A 185 -7.84 20.30 11.62
CA ASP A 185 -8.60 19.63 12.68
C ASP A 185 -7.75 18.52 13.31
N LEU A 186 -6.73 18.94 14.08
CA LEU A 186 -5.80 18.03 14.75
C LEU A 186 -6.49 17.15 15.81
N PRO A 187 -7.41 17.65 16.65
CA PRO A 187 -8.06 16.81 17.66
C PRO A 187 -8.85 15.65 17.05
N ASP A 188 -9.66 15.90 16.02
CA ASP A 188 -10.43 14.84 15.38
C ASP A 188 -9.54 13.90 14.56
N SER A 189 -8.49 14.42 13.91
CA SER A 189 -7.48 13.62 13.22
C SER A 189 -6.80 12.60 14.16
N ILE A 190 -6.34 13.06 15.33
CA ILE A 190 -5.71 12.21 16.35
C ILE A 190 -6.71 11.16 16.84
N LYS A 191 -7.93 11.59 17.18
CA LYS A 191 -9.00 10.71 17.66
C LYS A 191 -9.34 9.60 16.66
N VAL A 192 -9.35 9.89 15.36
CA VAL A 192 -9.58 8.88 14.32
C VAL A 192 -8.52 7.78 14.35
N LEU A 193 -7.23 8.14 14.48
CA LEU A 193 -6.14 7.15 14.53
C LEU A 193 -6.09 6.39 15.86
N GLU A 194 -6.28 7.08 16.99
CA GLU A 194 -6.34 6.44 18.31
C GLU A 194 -7.47 5.42 18.40
N ASN A 195 -8.68 5.79 17.94
CA ASN A 195 -9.81 4.87 17.91
C ASN A 195 -9.54 3.62 17.04
N ALA A 196 -8.79 3.78 15.95
CA ALA A 196 -8.44 2.66 15.09
C ALA A 196 -7.46 1.69 15.78
N LEU A 197 -6.45 2.24 16.47
CA LEU A 197 -5.50 1.46 17.27
C LEU A 197 -6.18 0.74 18.45
N GLU A 198 -7.17 1.37 19.09
CA GLU A 198 -7.92 0.77 20.20
C GLU A 198 -8.88 -0.34 19.72
N ARG A 199 -9.59 -0.12 18.62
CA ARG A 199 -10.60 -1.08 18.12
C ARG A 199 -9.98 -2.30 17.47
N VAL A 200 -8.92 -2.12 16.70
CA VAL A 200 -8.36 -3.17 15.84
C VAL A 200 -6.83 -3.12 15.87
N PRO A 201 -6.21 -3.33 17.03
CA PRO A 201 -4.77 -3.14 17.19
C PRO A 201 -3.95 -3.98 16.21
N THR A 202 -4.36 -5.21 15.92
CA THR A 202 -3.62 -6.11 15.02
C THR A 202 -3.63 -5.67 13.56
N VAL A 203 -4.65 -4.95 13.11
CA VAL A 203 -4.78 -4.49 11.72
C VAL A 203 -4.31 -3.05 11.58
N ALA A 204 -4.66 -2.18 12.55
CA ALA A 204 -4.33 -0.76 12.55
C ALA A 204 -2.88 -0.46 12.90
N LEU A 205 -2.19 -1.36 13.62
CA LEU A 205 -0.79 -1.18 13.98
C LEU A 205 0.10 -1.34 12.74
N ASN A 206 0.42 -0.22 12.12
CA ASN A 206 1.33 -0.10 10.99
C ASN A 206 2.29 1.07 11.25
N GLU A 207 3.55 0.92 10.84
CA GLU A 207 4.58 1.97 10.91
C GLU A 207 4.07 3.32 10.37
N THR A 208 3.33 3.32 9.26
CA THR A 208 2.78 4.54 8.64
C THR A 208 1.76 5.23 9.54
N VAL A 209 0.86 4.47 10.16
CA VAL A 209 -0.16 5.01 11.08
C VAL A 209 0.51 5.59 12.32
N VAL A 210 1.47 4.87 12.89
CA VAL A 210 2.19 5.31 14.09
C VAL A 210 3.02 6.56 13.81
N VAL A 211 3.71 6.62 12.68
CA VAL A 211 4.48 7.81 12.26
C VAL A 211 3.56 9.02 12.05
N ASN A 212 2.40 8.83 11.41
CA ASN A 212 1.44 9.90 11.18
C ASN A 212 0.87 10.40 12.51
N LEU A 213 0.46 9.51 13.40
CA LEU A 213 -0.02 9.84 14.74
C LEU A 213 1.05 10.57 15.56
N CYS A 214 2.29 10.09 15.55
CA CYS A 214 3.41 10.74 16.24
C CYS A 214 3.67 12.16 15.69
N SER A 215 3.54 12.35 14.37
CA SER A 215 3.69 13.67 13.74
C SER A 215 2.52 14.60 14.14
N MET A 216 1.30 14.07 14.23
CA MET A 216 0.15 14.84 14.73
C MET A 216 0.31 15.23 16.21
N TYR A 217 0.87 14.37 17.06
CA TYR A 217 1.17 14.71 18.45
C TYR A 217 2.21 15.84 18.57
N GLU A 218 3.27 15.82 17.76
CA GLU A 218 4.26 16.90 17.70
C GLU A 218 3.62 18.24 17.31
N LEU A 219 2.62 18.21 16.41
CA LEU A 219 1.91 19.40 15.97
C LEU A 219 0.89 19.90 17.00
N ALA A 220 0.21 18.99 17.71
CA ALA A 220 -0.90 19.32 18.60
C ALA A 220 -0.47 19.67 20.03
N TYR A 221 0.62 19.07 20.52
CA TYR A 221 0.95 19.09 21.95
C TYR A 221 2.36 19.60 22.22
N VAL A 222 2.50 20.47 23.23
CA VAL A 222 3.82 20.90 23.75
C VAL A 222 4.54 19.74 24.46
N ASN A 223 3.81 18.92 25.22
CA ASN A 223 4.36 17.75 25.93
C ASN A 223 4.26 16.46 25.08
N HIS A 224 4.53 16.55 23.77
CA HIS A 224 4.41 15.42 22.85
C HIS A 224 5.30 14.23 23.24
N SER A 225 6.42 14.45 23.93
CA SER A 225 7.34 13.41 24.40
C SER A 225 6.68 12.39 25.34
N ASP A 226 5.81 12.85 26.25
CA ASP A 226 5.18 11.97 27.24
C ASP A 226 4.04 11.16 26.63
N ILE A 227 3.27 11.78 25.72
CA ILE A 227 2.20 11.11 24.97
C ILE A 227 2.81 10.03 24.07
N LYS A 228 3.88 10.36 23.33
CA LYS A 228 4.61 9.37 22.52
C LYS A 228 5.16 8.23 23.35
N ARG A 229 5.74 8.51 24.54
CA ARG A 229 6.22 7.47 25.45
C ARG A 229 5.10 6.54 25.90
N THR A 230 3.93 7.10 26.17
CA THR A 230 2.73 6.32 26.52
C THR A 230 2.32 5.42 25.36
N LEU A 231 2.24 5.97 24.14
CA LEU A 231 1.96 5.21 22.92
C LEU A 231 3.00 4.09 22.69
N SER A 232 4.29 4.39 22.79
CA SER A 232 5.37 3.41 22.63
C SER A 232 5.28 2.28 23.66
N SER A 233 4.96 2.61 24.92
CA SER A 233 4.73 1.60 25.96
C SER A 233 3.52 0.70 25.67
N TRP A 234 2.49 1.23 24.99
CA TRP A 234 1.32 0.46 24.58
C TRP A 234 1.65 -0.43 23.39
N ILE A 235 2.35 0.11 22.38
CA ILE A 235 2.83 -0.63 21.21
C ILE A 235 3.71 -1.81 21.67
N ALA A 236 4.66 -1.60 22.59
CA ALA A 236 5.52 -2.67 23.09
C ALA A 236 4.77 -3.85 23.75
N ARG A 237 3.51 -3.64 24.17
CA ARG A 237 2.66 -4.69 24.77
C ARG A 237 1.80 -5.44 23.75
N VAL A 238 1.51 -4.81 22.61
CA VAL A 238 0.51 -5.29 21.64
C VAL A 238 1.14 -5.67 20.30
N ALA A 239 2.31 -5.10 19.99
CA ALA A 239 2.99 -5.29 18.73
C ALA A 239 3.49 -6.73 18.54
N PRO A 240 3.44 -7.25 17.30
CA PRO A 240 4.11 -8.49 16.96
C PRO A 240 5.64 -8.32 17.01
N ASP A 241 6.36 -9.43 17.13
CA ASP A 241 7.83 -9.46 17.28
C ASP A 241 8.59 -8.80 16.11
N ASP A 242 7.96 -8.69 14.93
CA ASP A 242 8.55 -8.13 13.72
C ASP A 242 8.24 -6.63 13.51
N PHE A 243 7.56 -5.98 14.45
CA PHE A 243 7.21 -4.56 14.37
C PHE A 243 8.40 -3.64 14.63
N ASP A 244 8.63 -2.67 13.73
CA ASP A 244 9.71 -1.69 13.90
C ASP A 244 9.33 -0.59 14.91
N SER A 245 9.73 -0.79 16.17
CA SER A 245 9.52 0.18 17.25
C SER A 245 10.17 1.57 17.02
N SER A 246 11.14 1.69 16.11
CA SER A 246 11.79 2.97 15.79
C SER A 246 10.84 3.99 15.15
N CYS A 247 9.69 3.53 14.62
CA CYS A 247 8.67 4.36 14.02
C CYS A 247 8.06 5.40 14.99
N THR A 248 8.21 5.19 16.31
CA THR A 248 7.72 6.11 17.35
C THR A 248 8.56 7.38 17.51
N ARG A 249 9.78 7.41 16.96
CA ARG A 249 10.70 8.57 16.99
C ARG A 249 10.89 9.16 18.40
N ILE A 250 11.09 8.27 19.37
CA ILE A 250 11.43 8.61 20.77
C ILE A 250 12.94 8.53 20.95
#